data_AF-A0A661EAF3-F1
#
_entry.id   AF-A0A661EAF3-F1
#
_cell.length_a   1.000
_cell.length_b   1.000
_cell.length_c   1.000
_cell.angle_alpha   90.00
_cell.angle_beta   90.00
_cell.angle_gamma   90.00
#
_symmetry.space_group_name_H-M   'P 1'
#
loop_
_entity.id
_entity.type
_entity.pdbx_description
1 polymer ?
#
loop_
_entity_poly.entity_id
_entity_poly.type
_entity_poly.pdbx_seq_one_letter_code
_entity_poly.pdbx_strand_id
1 'polypeptide(L)'
;MYIQLNLWLNMLAKSVYKIDSVKNIYSADDLILMLDLGHDGLYRLTRCRLSGVDAPSAFNSDNAEAVKLKNFVSKVLSESTESYVETVSYRNNSWLVTLYTKDQKTNAFISLNRVLINNGYIFKKEVIPNAS
;
A
#
# COMPACT_ATOMS: atom_id res chain seq x y z
N MET A 1 5.27 37.19 -19.14
CA MET A 1 4.95 36.75 -17.77
C MET A 1 4.09 35.48 -17.85
N TYR A 2 4.72 34.33 -18.06
CA TYR A 2 4.05 33.05 -18.37
C TYR A 2 4.62 31.89 -17.53
N ILE A 3 5.21 32.18 -16.37
CA ILE A 3 5.98 31.19 -15.59
C ILE A 3 5.15 30.59 -14.44
N GLN A 4 3.99 31.16 -14.09
CA GLN A 4 3.17 30.66 -12.97
C GLN A 4 2.09 29.62 -13.32
N LEU A 5 1.86 29.30 -14.59
CA LEU A 5 0.83 28.31 -14.95
C LEU A 5 1.31 26.85 -14.82
N ASN A 6 2.63 26.59 -14.80
CA ASN A 6 3.19 25.24 -14.73
C ASN A 6 3.27 24.65 -13.32
N LEU A 7 3.00 25.44 -12.28
CA LEU A 7 2.99 24.94 -10.89
C LEU A 7 1.64 24.36 -10.47
N TRP A 8 0.56 24.63 -11.21
CA TRP A 8 -0.80 24.17 -10.89
C TRP A 8 -1.22 22.87 -11.57
N LEU A 9 -0.52 22.46 -12.63
CA LEU A 9 -0.83 21.20 -13.34
C LEU A 9 -0.34 19.94 -12.62
N ASN A 10 0.44 20.06 -11.53
CA ASN A 10 0.86 18.92 -10.70
C ASN A 10 -0.14 18.54 -9.59
N MET A 11 -1.33 19.15 -9.55
CA MET A 11 -2.50 18.56 -8.88
C MET A 11 -3.12 17.42 -9.71
N LEU A 12 -2.28 16.63 -10.39
CA LEU A 12 -2.71 15.43 -11.11
C LEU A 12 -3.31 14.47 -10.08
N ALA A 13 -4.51 13.95 -10.38
CA ALA A 13 -5.11 12.88 -9.62
C ALA A 13 -4.05 11.80 -9.35
N LYS A 14 -3.92 11.37 -8.09
CA LYS A 14 -2.97 10.33 -7.73
C LYS A 14 -3.22 9.09 -8.59
N SER A 15 -2.15 8.48 -9.08
CA SER A 15 -2.28 7.30 -9.93
C SER A 15 -2.85 6.12 -9.14
N VAL A 16 -3.98 5.60 -9.62
CA VAL A 16 -4.65 4.42 -9.07
C VAL A 16 -4.45 3.26 -10.03
N TYR A 17 -4.04 2.11 -9.52
CA TYR A 17 -3.82 0.90 -10.30
C TYR A 17 -4.63 -0.25 -9.72
N LYS A 18 -5.24 -1.05 -10.59
CA LYS A 18 -5.89 -2.28 -10.18
C LYS A 18 -4.82 -3.32 -9.83
N ILE A 19 -5.06 -4.06 -8.76
CA ILE A 19 -4.23 -5.22 -8.42
C ILE A 19 -4.73 -6.40 -9.26
N ASP A 20 -3.89 -6.90 -10.15
CA ASP A 20 -4.14 -8.13 -10.90
C ASP A 20 -3.95 -9.35 -9.98
N SER A 21 -2.80 -9.41 -9.31
CA SER A 21 -2.47 -10.53 -8.43
C SER A 21 -1.45 -10.16 -7.36
N VAL A 22 -1.57 -10.80 -6.19
CA VAL A 22 -0.57 -10.73 -5.12
C VAL A 22 0.51 -11.76 -5.42
N LYS A 23 1.76 -11.32 -5.56
CA LYS A 23 2.90 -12.23 -5.82
C LYS A 23 3.61 -12.63 -4.54
N ASN A 24 3.72 -11.72 -3.58
CA ASN A 24 4.32 -12.03 -2.28
C ASN A 24 3.83 -11.07 -1.18
N ILE A 25 3.89 -11.51 0.07
CA ILE A 25 3.64 -10.71 1.27
C ILE A 25 4.79 -10.94 2.24
N TYR A 26 5.64 -9.92 2.45
CA TYR A 26 6.76 -9.99 3.39
C TYR A 26 6.29 -9.70 4.83
N SER A 27 5.49 -8.66 4.98
CA SER A 27 4.81 -8.24 6.21
C SER A 27 3.44 -7.66 5.83
N ALA A 28 2.61 -7.33 6.81
CA ALA A 28 1.29 -6.75 6.53
C ALA A 28 1.34 -5.37 5.86
N ASP A 29 2.49 -4.67 5.92
CA ASP A 29 2.72 -3.39 5.25
C ASP A 29 3.61 -3.48 4.00
N ASP A 30 4.15 -4.64 3.64
CA ASP A 30 5.13 -4.80 2.54
C ASP A 30 4.81 -6.00 1.64
N LEU A 31 4.41 -5.70 0.41
CA LEU A 31 3.87 -6.66 -0.55
C LEU A 31 4.57 -6.54 -1.91
N ILE A 32 4.57 -7.62 -2.68
CA ILE A 32 4.85 -7.57 -4.12
C ILE A 32 3.54 -7.81 -4.86
N LEU A 33 3.13 -6.84 -5.66
CA LEU A 33 1.88 -6.85 -6.41
C LEU A 33 2.16 -6.81 -7.91
N MET A 34 1.34 -7.52 -8.68
CA MET A 34 1.21 -7.29 -10.12
C MET A 34 0.12 -6.25 -10.31
N LEU A 35 0.49 -5.10 -10.87
CA LEU A 35 -0.41 -3.98 -11.09
C LEU A 35 -0.76 -3.87 -12.58
N ASP A 36 -2.04 -3.74 -12.86
CA ASP A 36 -2.54 -3.41 -14.20
C ASP A 36 -2.33 -1.90 -14.45
N LEU A 37 -1.62 -1.57 -15.53
CA LEU A 37 -1.30 -0.19 -15.90
C LEU A 37 -2.39 0.47 -16.76
N GLY A 38 -3.53 -0.19 -17.00
CA GLY A 38 -4.70 0.36 -17.68
C GLY A 38 -4.60 0.34 -19.20
N HIS A 39 -3.62 -0.37 -19.75
CA HIS A 39 -3.49 -0.64 -21.18
C HIS A 39 -3.42 -2.14 -21.41
N ASP A 40 -4.05 -2.62 -22.48
CA ASP A 40 -4.15 -4.04 -22.80
C ASP A 40 -2.77 -4.73 -22.73
N GLY A 41 -2.70 -5.77 -21.89
CA GLY A 41 -1.51 -6.58 -21.65
C GLY A 41 -0.37 -5.92 -20.85
N LEU A 42 -0.52 -4.66 -20.40
CA LEU A 42 0.55 -3.94 -19.72
C LEU A 42 0.43 -4.04 -18.20
N TYR A 43 1.29 -4.87 -17.62
CA TYR A 43 1.38 -5.08 -16.18
C TYR A 43 2.75 -4.69 -15.62
N ARG A 44 2.78 -4.34 -14.34
CA ARG A 44 4.01 -4.04 -13.61
C ARG A 44 4.09 -4.79 -12.30
N LEU A 45 5.14 -5.59 -12.15
CA LEU A 45 5.52 -6.17 -10.86
C LEU A 45 6.16 -5.10 -9.98
N THR A 46 5.57 -4.80 -8.83
CA THR A 46 5.99 -3.69 -7.98
C THR A 46 5.94 -4.07 -6.51
N ARG A 47 7.02 -3.77 -5.78
CA ARG A 47 7.01 -3.80 -4.32
C ARG A 47 6.24 -2.59 -3.79
N CYS A 48 5.19 -2.82 -3.04
CA CYS A 48 4.30 -1.81 -2.49
C CYS A 48 4.39 -1.83 -0.97
N ARG A 49 4.65 -0.65 -0.38
CA ARG A 49 4.64 -0.43 1.06
C ARG A 49 3.43 0.43 1.45
N LEU A 50 2.74 0.03 2.51
CA LEU A 50 1.55 0.74 2.97
C LEU A 50 1.95 2.05 3.67
N SER A 51 1.46 3.16 3.13
CA SER A 51 1.64 4.49 3.72
C SER A 51 1.08 4.56 5.13
N GLY A 52 1.89 5.05 6.08
CA GLY A 52 1.50 5.30 7.47
C GLY A 52 1.38 4.05 8.34
N VAL A 53 1.66 2.87 7.81
CA VAL A 53 1.59 1.60 8.54
C VAL A 53 3.00 1.17 8.94
N ASP A 54 3.13 0.69 10.18
CA ASP A 54 4.32 -0.01 10.65
C ASP A 54 3.88 -1.33 11.29
N ALA A 55 4.06 -2.41 10.53
CA ALA A 55 3.66 -3.74 10.94
C ALA A 55 4.89 -4.59 11.28
N PRO A 56 4.82 -5.46 12.28
CA PRO A 56 5.92 -6.34 12.61
C PRO A 56 6.22 -7.28 11.42
N SER A 57 7.52 -7.51 11.18
CA SER A 57 7.98 -8.42 10.14
C SER A 57 7.97 -9.86 10.62
N ALA A 58 7.50 -10.77 9.76
CA ALA A 58 7.58 -12.21 9.98
C ALA A 58 8.92 -12.81 9.48
N PHE A 59 9.81 -11.98 8.93
CA PHE A 59 11.11 -12.44 8.43
C PHE A 59 12.04 -12.78 9.60
N ASN A 60 12.48 -14.03 9.69
CA ASN A 60 13.42 -14.56 10.69
C ASN A 60 12.98 -14.40 12.17
N SER A 61 11.67 -14.34 12.45
CA SER A 61 11.17 -14.35 13.83
C SER A 61 9.90 -15.20 13.96
N ASP A 62 9.77 -15.92 15.07
CA ASP A 62 8.54 -16.62 15.47
C ASP A 62 7.49 -15.64 16.03
N ASN A 63 7.43 -14.42 15.46
CA ASN A 63 6.48 -13.40 15.89
C ASN A 63 5.06 -13.80 15.43
N ALA A 64 4.31 -14.42 16.34
CA ALA A 64 2.95 -14.88 16.10
C ALA A 64 2.02 -13.77 15.60
N GLU A 65 2.18 -12.53 16.08
CA GLU A 65 1.37 -11.39 15.62
C GLU A 65 1.73 -11.02 14.17
N ALA A 66 3.01 -11.03 13.81
CA ALA A 66 3.44 -10.79 12.42
C ALA A 66 2.86 -11.83 11.45
N VAL A 67 2.89 -13.11 11.83
CA VAL A 67 2.28 -14.20 11.06
C VAL A 67 0.77 -14.02 10.93
N LYS A 68 0.09 -13.71 12.03
CA LYS A 68 -1.35 -13.46 12.06
C LYS A 68 -1.74 -12.29 11.16
N LEU A 69 -1.02 -11.18 11.19
CA LEU A 69 -1.29 -10.01 10.34
C LEU A 69 -1.03 -10.30 8.86
N LYS A 70 0.07 -10.99 8.55
CA LYS A 70 0.35 -11.45 7.18
C LYS A 70 -0.77 -12.35 6.65
N ASN A 71 -1.22 -13.31 7.45
CA ASN A 71 -2.33 -14.20 7.10
C ASN A 71 -3.65 -13.44 6.94
N PHE A 72 -3.90 -12.45 7.80
CA PHE A 72 -5.05 -11.56 7.68
C PHE A 72 -5.05 -10.79 6.35
N VAL A 73 -3.95 -10.11 6.02
CA VAL A 73 -3.82 -9.36 4.75
C VAL A 73 -3.93 -10.30 3.54
N SER A 74 -3.29 -11.46 3.60
CA SER A 74 -3.39 -12.49 2.56
C SER A 74 -4.84 -12.91 2.33
N LYS A 75 -5.57 -13.22 3.41
CA LYS A 75 -6.97 -13.64 3.36
C LYS A 75 -7.84 -12.56 2.74
N VAL A 76 -7.75 -11.32 3.25
CA VAL A 76 -8.55 -10.19 2.76
C VAL A 76 -8.31 -9.92 1.28
N LEU A 77 -7.06 -9.99 0.82
CA LEU A 77 -6.74 -9.81 -0.60
C LEU A 77 -7.22 -10.98 -1.47
N SER A 78 -7.13 -12.22 -0.97
CA SER A 78 -7.60 -13.41 -1.70
C SER A 78 -9.13 -13.53 -1.80
N GLU A 79 -9.84 -12.98 -0.82
CA GLU A 79 -11.31 -12.96 -0.81
C GLU A 79 -11.85 -11.75 -1.60
N SER A 80 -11.04 -10.73 -1.84
CA SER A 80 -11.48 -9.56 -2.60
C SER A 80 -11.69 -9.91 -4.08
N THR A 81 -12.83 -9.54 -4.62
CA THR A 81 -13.05 -9.59 -6.08
C THR A 81 -12.41 -8.41 -6.81
N GLU A 82 -12.06 -7.35 -6.07
CA GLU A 82 -11.63 -6.09 -6.65
C GLU A 82 -10.76 -5.30 -5.66
N SER A 83 -9.50 -5.08 -6.02
CA SER A 83 -8.55 -4.34 -5.18
C SER A 83 -7.70 -3.37 -5.99
N TYR A 84 -7.30 -2.27 -5.34
CA TYR A 84 -6.58 -1.16 -5.96
C TYR A 84 -5.46 -0.65 -5.05
N VAL A 85 -4.46 -0.03 -5.66
CA VAL A 85 -3.48 0.81 -4.98
C VAL A 85 -3.56 2.23 -5.50
N GLU A 86 -3.67 3.20 -4.60
CA GLU A 86 -3.41 4.62 -4.88
C GLU A 86 -1.95 4.91 -4.53
N THR A 87 -1.19 5.45 -5.47
CA THR A 87 0.22 5.78 -5.23
C THR A 87 0.34 7.09 -4.46
N VAL A 88 1.05 7.06 -3.32
CA VAL A 88 1.39 8.24 -2.50
C VAL A 88 2.73 8.80 -2.93
N SER A 89 3.74 7.95 -3.12
CA SER A 89 5.06 8.36 -3.61
C SER A 89 5.81 7.19 -4.24
N TYR A 90 6.57 7.47 -5.30
CA TYR A 90 7.52 6.52 -5.87
C TYR A 90 8.86 6.60 -5.13
N ARG A 91 9.42 5.45 -4.73
CA ARG A 91 10.78 5.34 -4.19
C ARG A 91 11.58 4.36 -5.04
N ASN A 92 12.91 4.45 -4.97
CA ASN A 92 13.82 3.70 -5.87
C ASN A 92 13.52 2.20 -5.98
N ASN A 93 13.09 1.55 -4.88
CA ASN A 93 12.83 0.11 -4.83
C ASN A 93 11.42 -0.28 -4.35
N SER A 94 10.54 0.69 -4.13
CA SER A 94 9.17 0.43 -3.66
C SER A 94 8.25 1.62 -3.91
N TRP A 95 6.96 1.36 -4.01
CA TRP A 95 5.95 2.41 -4.04
C TRP A 95 5.31 2.52 -2.66
N LEU A 96 5.20 3.74 -2.15
CA LEU A 96 4.39 4.01 -0.97
C LEU A 96 2.95 4.19 -1.45
N VAL A 97 2.02 3.38 -0.94
CA VAL A 97 0.65 3.31 -1.45
C VAL A 97 -0.40 3.32 -0.36
N THR A 98 -1.62 3.71 -0.72
CA THR A 98 -2.84 3.34 0.00
C THR A 98 -3.48 2.17 -0.72
N LEU A 99 -3.72 1.06 -0.03
CA LEU A 99 -4.33 -0.14 -0.60
C LEU A 99 -5.81 -0.19 -0.22
N TYR A 100 -6.65 -0.41 -1.23
CA TYR A 100 -8.09 -0.57 -1.12
C TYR A 100 -8.53 -1.96 -1.57
N THR A 101 -9.42 -2.56 -0.81
CA THR A 101 -10.05 -3.86 -1.12
C THR A 101 -11.55 -3.74 -1.01
N LYS A 102 -12.29 -4.37 -1.92
CA LYS A 102 -13.74 -4.41 -1.87
C LYS A 102 -14.21 -5.46 -0.87
N ASP A 103 -14.97 -5.03 0.13
CA ASP A 103 -15.58 -5.91 1.10
C ASP A 103 -16.75 -6.68 0.46
N GLN A 104 -16.76 -8.00 0.60
CA GLN A 104 -17.75 -8.85 -0.05
C GLN A 104 -19.18 -8.64 0.48
N LYS A 105 -19.35 -8.23 1.74
CA LYS A 105 -20.67 -8.11 2.38
C LYS A 105 -21.32 -6.77 2.08
N THR A 106 -20.53 -5.71 2.14
CA THR A 106 -21.00 -4.32 2.01
C THR A 106 -20.80 -3.75 0.60
N ASN A 107 -19.98 -4.39 -0.24
CA ASN A 107 -19.49 -3.89 -1.52
C ASN A 107 -18.71 -2.56 -1.42
N ALA A 108 -18.39 -2.10 -0.21
CA ALA A 108 -17.62 -0.88 0.00
C ALA A 108 -16.12 -1.12 -0.17
N PHE A 109 -15.40 -0.12 -0.66
CA PHE A 109 -13.94 -0.14 -0.64
C PHE A 109 -13.42 0.22 0.74
N ILE A 110 -12.64 -0.68 1.32
CA ILE A 110 -12.00 -0.52 2.62
C ILE A 110 -10.50 -0.26 2.39
N SER A 111 -9.97 0.75 3.06
CA SER A 111 -8.53 0.99 3.10
C SER A 111 -7.87 0.05 4.10
N LEU A 112 -7.03 -0.88 3.64
CA LEU A 112 -6.25 -1.74 4.53
C LEU A 112 -5.29 -0.94 5.42
N ASN A 113 -4.74 0.16 4.91
CA ASN A 113 -3.91 1.06 5.70
C ASN A 113 -4.66 1.57 6.93
N ARG A 114 -5.89 2.08 6.74
CA ARG A 114 -6.71 2.59 7.86
C ARG A 114 -7.09 1.49 8.84
N VAL A 115 -7.41 0.29 8.34
CA VAL A 115 -7.68 -0.86 9.21
C VAL A 115 -6.47 -1.15 10.09
N LEU A 116 -5.27 -1.23 9.53
CA LEU A 116 -4.05 -1.53 10.31
C LEU A 116 -3.69 -0.39 11.29
N ILE A 117 -3.77 0.86 10.84
CA ILE A 117 -3.54 2.05 11.67
C ILE A 117 -4.50 2.09 12.86
N ASN A 118 -5.80 1.86 12.64
CA ASN A 118 -6.80 1.84 13.71
C ASN A 118 -6.59 0.68 14.71
N ASN A 119 -5.90 -0.38 14.28
CA ASN A 119 -5.49 -1.49 15.14
C ASN A 119 -4.13 -1.25 15.82
N GLY A 120 -3.54 -0.05 15.70
CA GLY A 120 -2.32 0.35 16.42
C GLY A 120 -1.01 0.18 15.63
N TYR A 121 -1.06 -0.31 14.39
CA TYR A 121 0.13 -0.51 13.54
C TYR A 121 0.53 0.78 12.82
N ILE A 122 0.86 1.81 13.59
CA ILE A 122 1.08 3.17 13.10
C ILE A 122 2.58 3.45 12.96
N PHE A 123 3.00 3.88 11.77
CA PHE A 123 4.34 4.37 11.57
C PHE A 123 4.59 5.66 12.37
N LYS A 124 5.48 5.58 13.35
CA LYS A 124 5.96 6.75 14.09
C LYS A 124 7.26 7.22 13.47
N LYS A 125 7.24 8.40 12.85
CA LYS A 125 8.48 9.07 12.44
C LYS A 125 9.22 9.47 13.71
N GLU A 126 10.35 8.83 14.01
CA GLU A 126 11.26 9.33 15.03
C GLU A 126 11.73 10.73 14.63
N VAL A 127 11.37 11.73 15.44
CA VAL A 127 11.94 13.06 15.33
C VAL A 127 13.29 12.98 16.05
N ILE A 128 14.37 12.79 15.29
CA ILE A 128 15.71 12.96 15.84
C ILE A 128 15.85 14.46 16.15
N PRO A 129 15.99 14.87 17.42
CA PRO A 129 16.28 16.26 17.73
C PRO A 129 17.62 16.58 17.09
N ASN A 130 17.69 17.62 16.26
CA ASN A 130 18.96 18.10 15.75
C ASN A 130 19.87 18.38 16.95
N ALA A 131 21.04 17.74 17.00
CA ALA A 131 22.07 18.10 17.94
C ALA A 131 22.43 19.57 17.69
N SER A 132 22.03 20.42 18.63
CA SER A 132 22.36 21.84 18.73
C SER A 132 23.84 22.06 18.97
#